data_AF-A0A7X0C5N0-F1
#
_entry.id   AF-A0A7X0C5N0-F1
#
_cell.length_a   1.000
_cell.length_b   1.000
_cell.length_c   1.000
_cell.angle_alpha   90.00
_cell.angle_beta   90.00
_cell.angle_gamma   90.00
#
_symmetry.space_group_name_H-M   'P 1'
#
loop_
_entity.id
_entity.type
_entity.pdbx_description
1 polymer ?
#
loop_
_entity_poly.entity_id
_entity_poly.type
_entity_poly.pdbx_seq_one_letter_code
_entity_poly.pdbx_strand_id
1 'polypeptide(L)' 'MRIEVRNTCRRRYRVKIIIAFGPDSSCWTYKSGQRRDYYGWSGRVDQLRLC' A
#
# COMPACT_ATOMS: atom_id res chain seq x y z
N MET A 1 -12.59 -0.05 -6.41
CA MET A 1 -11.34 -0.66 -6.89
C MET A 1 -10.70 -1.43 -5.73
N ARG A 2 -10.11 -2.62 -5.98
CA ARG A 2 -9.39 -3.41 -4.96
C ARG A 2 -7.89 -3.35 -5.25
N ILE A 3 -7.11 -2.96 -4.25
CA ILE A 3 -5.64 -2.95 -4.32
C ILE A 3 -5.12 -3.93 -3.27
N GLU A 4 -4.39 -4.94 -3.72
CA GLU A 4 -3.73 -5.90 -2.82
C GLU A 4 -2.29 -5.45 -2.58
N VAL A 5 -1.91 -5.25 -1.31
CA VAL A 5 -0.52 -5.03 -0.92
C VAL A 5 -0.05 -6.20 -0.07
N ARG A 6 1.01 -6.88 -0.51
CA ARG A 6 1.61 -8.03 0.16
C ARG A 6 3.10 -7.80 0.39
N ASN A 7 3.54 -7.97 1.62
CA ASN A 7 4.95 -7.97 1.95
C ASN A 7 5.52 -9.39 1.82
N THR A 8 6.25 -9.65 0.74
CA THR A 8 6.96 -10.92 0.51
C THR A 8 8.39 -10.92 1.06
N CYS A 9 8.85 -9.80 1.61
CA CYS A 9 10.18 -9.68 2.19
C CYS A 9 10.23 -10.31 3.59
N ARG A 10 11.41 -10.83 3.99
CA ARG A 10 11.66 -11.40 5.33
C ARG A 10 11.75 -10.36 6.47
N ARG A 11 11.35 -9.11 6.21
CA ARG A 11 11.45 -7.98 7.15
C ARG A 11 10.13 -7.21 7.20
N ARG A 12 9.92 -6.45 8.27
CA ARG A 12 8.81 -5.50 8.35
C ARG A 12 9.13 -4.25 7.52
N TYR A 13 8.15 -3.77 6.76
CA TYR A 13 8.25 -2.54 5.99
C TYR A 13 7.09 -1.62 6.32
N ARG A 14 7.39 -0.32 6.41
CA ARG A 14 6.37 0.72 6.54
C ARG A 14 6.24 1.39 5.18
N VAL A 15 5.05 1.33 4.59
CA VAL A 15 4.80 1.84 3.24
C VAL A 15 3.47 2.57 3.17
N LYS A 16 3.36 3.47 2.19
CA LYS A 16 2.10 4.09 1.78
C LYS A 16 1.87 3.88 0.29
N ILE A 17 0.61 3.91 -0.11
CA ILE A 17 0.17 3.84 -1.49
C ILE A 17 0.03 5.29 -1.99
N ILE A 18 0.73 5.62 -3.07
CA ILE A 18 0.58 6.88 -3.78
C ILE A 18 -0.52 6.70 -4.83
N ILE A 19 -1.55 7.54 -4.78
CA ILE A 19 -2.67 7.52 -5.70
C ILE A 19 -2.49 8.69 -6.68
N ALA A 20 -2.49 8.41 -7.98
CA ALA A 20 -2.40 9.46 -8.98
C ALA A 20 -3.62 10.38 -8.89
N PHE A 21 -3.38 11.69 -8.87
CA PHE A 21 -4.41 12.73 -8.80
C PHE A 21 -5.34 12.61 -7.57
N GLY A 22 -4.85 12.06 -6.45
CA GLY A 22 -5.61 11.93 -5.21
C GLY A 22 -4.74 12.02 -3.95
N PRO A 23 -5.36 12.02 -2.76
CA PRO A 23 -4.62 11.97 -1.51
C PRO A 23 -3.92 10.60 -1.34
N ASP A 24 -2.66 10.62 -0.91
CA ASP A 24 -1.91 9.43 -0.55
C ASP A 24 -2.61 8.64 0.58
N SER A 25 -2.40 7.32 0.61
CA SER A 25 -2.83 6.53 1.76
C SER A 25 -1.99 6.85 3.00
N SER A 26 -2.57 6.61 4.18
CA SER A 26 -1.79 6.58 5.42
C SER A 26 -0.70 5.51 5.38
N CYS A 27 0.44 5.78 6.01
CA CYS A 27 1.52 4.81 6.18
C CYS A 27 1.05 3.61 7.00
N TRP A 28 1.37 2.40 6.53
CA TRP A 28 1.06 1.16 7.22
C TRP A 28 2.28 0.26 7.34
N THR A 29 2.41 -0.43 8.47
CA THR A 29 3.48 -1.39 8.71
C THR A 29 3.01 -2.80 8.35
N TYR A 30 3.68 -3.41 7.38
CA TYR A 30 3.43 -4.78 6.95
C TYR A 30 4.49 -5.70 7.55
N LYS A 31 4.07 -6.66 8.36
CA LYS A 31 4.93 -7.76 8.83
C LYS A 31 5.33 -8.67 7.64
N SER A 32 6.39 -9.46 7.81
CA SER A 32 6.80 -10.46 6.82
C SER A 32 5.63 -11.39 6.51
N GLY A 33 5.30 -11.56 5.23
CA GLY A 33 4.18 -12.38 4.76
C GLY A 33 2.80 -11.75 4.92
N GLN A 34 2.68 -10.56 5.52
CA GLN A 34 1.38 -9.91 5.73
C GLN A 34 0.81 -9.40 4.41
N ARG A 35 -0.47 -9.69 4.20
CA ARG A 35 -1.29 -9.18 3.11
C ARG A 35 -2.35 -8.23 3.66
N ARG A 36 -2.64 -7.18 2.92
CA ARG A 36 -3.79 -6.30 3.18
C ARG A 36 -4.43 -5.86 1.87
N ASP A 37 -5.75 -5.96 1.84
CA ASP A 37 -6.58 -5.43 0.77
C ASP A 37 -7.05 -4.02 1.13
N TYR A 38 -6.93 -3.10 0.18
CA TYR A 38 -7.45 -1.75 0.26
C TYR A 38 -8.64 -1.64 -0.70
N TYR A 39 -9.72 -1.08 -0.18
CA TYR A 39 -10.94 -0.79 -0.92
C TYR A 39 -11.10 0.72 -0.91
N GLY A 40 -11.02 1.36 -2.07
CA GLY A 40 -11.00 2.81 -2.18
C GLY A 40 -11.49 3.32 -3.52
N TRP A 41 -11.48 4.66 -3.63
CA TRP A 41 -11.88 5.42 -4.80
C TRP A 41 -11.14 4.92 -6.05
N SER A 42 -11.79 4.98 -7.20
CA SER A 42 -11.32 4.54 -8.53
C SER A 42 -10.06 5.23 -9.08
N GLY A 43 -9.21 5.83 -8.22
CA GLY A 43 -7.95 6.45 -8.61
C GLY A 43 -6.90 5.43 -9.04
N ARG A 44 -6.09 5.78 -10.04
CA ARG A 44 -4.98 4.96 -10.50
C ARG A 44 -3.91 4.91 -9.41
N VAL A 45 -3.47 3.70 -9.04
CA VAL A 45 -2.28 3.54 -8.18
C VAL A 45 -1.05 3.98 -8.97
N ASP A 46 -0.28 4.90 -8.41
CA ASP A 46 0.95 5.39 -9.02
C ASP A 46 2.14 4.53 -8.59
N GLN A 47 2.39 4.47 -7.28
CA GLN A 47 3.54 3.75 -6.71
C GLN A 47 3.33 3.38 -5.24
N LEU A 48 4.14 2.42 -4.77
CA LEU A 48 4.26 2.09 -3.36
C LEU A 48 5.53 2.76 -2.83
N ARG A 49 5.43 3.57 -1.77
CA ARG A 49 6.57 4.34 -1.24
C ARG A 49 6.85 3.98 0.22
N LEU A 50 8.12 3.91 0.57
CA LEU A 50 8.55 3.74 1.96
C LEU A 50 8.17 4.97 2.79
N CYS A 51 7.71 4.67 4.01
CA CYS A 51 7.80 5.56 5.16
C CYS A 51 8.86 4.99 6.13
#